data_AF-A0A2I1D4Q7-F1
#
_entry.id   AF-A0A2I1D4Q7-F1
#
_cell.length_a   1.000
_cell.length_b   1.000
_cell.length_c   1.000
_cell.angle_alpha   90.00
_cell.angle_beta   90.00
_cell.angle_gamma   90.00
#
_symmetry.space_group_name_H-M   'P 1'
#
loop_
_entity.id
_entity.type
_entity.pdbx_description
1 polymer ?
#
loop_
_entity_poly.entity_id
_entity_poly.type
_entity_poly.pdbx_seq_one_letter_code
_entity_poly.pdbx_strand_id
1 'polypeptide(L)'
;PIDIPYEPGRDTRQFEESKVRAMAEVASEQIDELMGLFTKGFDPGTFDREVLAYLPGLSASIFPGSYKHLLVILLLDCGEIEKIQIALETWLNARYRTQEIPTLSETSLVDVTYFVSEIEMLRKLVAPLRGDTSVPIYWVNTRRKDSGIVYRQLAASVEVIEQFKKDIITALESDDEDRAMYADLPVSTERTSILSIRQHRLDACKATADWDGFPKTDLEATSFHQLYKSYVCENMPDRARSSGWLPPIAPDIPHSSSAKAEQGDLCVWPSEQYNNGSLGLLLKLAIWLSVARGQAAVHLYCDIARHFTAHRPSKSAKEPYICFLRQLSQIRVSNNGVMSRMQTPVHLRMGDAQLSNADYFMDVWRSNFAVAKGLEEEVSLLKKKNETTTQTFQLSDPPAPRSES
;
A
#
# COMPACT_ATOMS: atom_id res chain seq x y z
N PRO A 1 -17.45 -17.95 -51.74
CA PRO A 1 -18.09 -18.08 -50.41
C PRO A 1 -17.60 -19.36 -49.75
N ILE A 2 -16.75 -19.23 -48.72
CA ILE A 2 -16.29 -20.38 -47.92
C ILE A 2 -17.37 -20.61 -46.87
N ASP A 3 -18.06 -21.75 -46.97
CA ASP A 3 -19.03 -22.21 -45.98
C ASP A 3 -18.26 -22.70 -44.76
N ILE A 4 -18.38 -21.98 -43.64
CA ILE A 4 -17.92 -22.46 -42.33
C ILE A 4 -19.09 -23.25 -41.73
N PRO A 5 -18.92 -24.55 -41.42
CA PRO A 5 -20.01 -25.34 -40.85
C PRO A 5 -20.40 -24.80 -39.48
N TYR A 6 -21.65 -24.34 -39.37
CA TYR A 6 -22.32 -24.03 -38.11
C TYR A 6 -22.88 -25.33 -37.54
N GLU A 7 -22.30 -25.86 -36.46
CA GLU A 7 -22.91 -26.93 -35.67
C GLU A 7 -23.83 -26.31 -34.60
N PRO A 8 -25.17 -26.50 -34.69
CA PRO A 8 -26.07 -26.10 -33.63
C PRO A 8 -26.07 -27.18 -32.54
N GLY A 9 -25.60 -26.85 -31.33
CA GLY A 9 -25.82 -27.74 -30.16
C GLY A 9 -24.71 -27.84 -29.12
N ARG A 10 -23.58 -27.13 -29.25
CA ARG A 10 -22.67 -26.94 -28.12
C ARG A 10 -22.56 -25.46 -27.82
N ASP A 11 -23.37 -25.02 -26.87
CA ASP A 11 -23.36 -23.67 -26.35
C ASP A 11 -22.14 -23.49 -25.41
N THR A 12 -20.95 -23.61 -25.98
CA THR A 12 -19.67 -23.48 -25.28
C THR A 12 -19.56 -22.12 -24.58
N ARG A 13 -20.17 -21.07 -25.15
CA ARG A 13 -20.27 -19.75 -24.54
C ARG A 13 -21.13 -19.74 -23.28
N GLN A 14 -22.33 -20.34 -23.30
CA GLN A 14 -23.14 -20.45 -22.08
C GLN A 14 -22.47 -21.30 -20.99
N PHE A 15 -21.77 -22.37 -21.39
CA PHE A 15 -20.99 -23.18 -20.46
C PHE A 15 -19.80 -22.40 -19.86
N GLU A 16 -19.09 -21.62 -20.66
CA GLU A 16 -18.01 -20.74 -20.18
C GLU A 16 -18.56 -19.62 -19.27
N GLU A 17 -19.67 -18.99 -19.65
CA GLU A 17 -20.32 -17.93 -18.85
C GLU A 17 -20.83 -18.45 -17.50
N SER A 18 -21.45 -19.64 -17.49
CA SER A 18 -21.89 -20.30 -16.25
C SER A 18 -20.72 -20.71 -15.37
N LYS A 19 -19.63 -21.22 -15.94
CA LYS A 19 -18.40 -21.53 -15.21
C LYS A 19 -17.76 -20.27 -14.60
N VAL A 20 -17.67 -19.20 -15.38
CA VAL A 20 -17.15 -17.90 -14.91
C VAL A 20 -18.02 -17.34 -13.78
N ARG A 21 -19.35 -17.46 -13.89
CA ARG A 21 -20.27 -17.04 -12.84
C ARG A 21 -20.09 -17.85 -11.55
N ALA A 22 -20.04 -19.18 -11.65
CA ALA A 22 -19.81 -20.05 -10.50
C ALA A 22 -18.45 -19.75 -9.82
N MET A 23 -17.40 -19.51 -10.59
CA MET A 23 -16.10 -19.09 -10.04
C MET A 23 -16.16 -17.72 -9.35
N ALA A 24 -16.93 -16.78 -9.89
CA ALA A 24 -17.10 -15.46 -9.29
C ALA A 24 -17.93 -15.49 -7.99
N GLU A 25 -18.92 -16.39 -7.90
CA GLU A 25 -19.71 -16.64 -6.69
C GLU A 25 -18.84 -17.24 -5.58
N VAL A 26 -18.09 -18.30 -5.87
CA VAL A 26 -17.13 -18.89 -4.91
C VAL A 26 -16.11 -17.85 -4.44
N ALA A 27 -15.53 -17.06 -5.35
CA ALA A 27 -14.60 -16.00 -4.98
C ALA A 27 -15.27 -14.91 -4.12
N SER A 28 -16.56 -14.66 -4.30
CA SER A 28 -17.31 -13.69 -3.48
C SER A 28 -17.54 -14.20 -2.06
N GLU A 29 -17.86 -15.48 -1.89
CA GLU A 29 -17.98 -16.12 -0.58
C GLU A 29 -16.63 -16.10 0.16
N GLN A 30 -15.54 -16.41 -0.54
CA GLN A 30 -14.19 -16.34 0.03
C GLN A 30 -13.78 -14.91 0.44
N ILE A 31 -14.25 -13.88 -0.27
CA ILE A 31 -14.06 -12.48 0.16
C ILE A 31 -14.79 -12.25 1.47
N ASP A 32 -16.02 -12.74 1.64
CA ASP A 32 -16.78 -12.55 2.88
C ASP A 32 -16.10 -13.24 4.07
N GLU A 33 -15.54 -14.45 3.86
CA GLU A 33 -14.74 -15.15 4.87
C GLU A 33 -13.51 -14.33 5.28
N LEU A 34 -12.74 -13.83 4.32
CA LEU A 34 -11.56 -12.99 4.60
C LEU A 34 -11.96 -11.69 5.31
N MET A 35 -13.02 -11.02 4.86
CA MET A 35 -13.56 -9.83 5.52
C MET A 35 -13.99 -10.15 6.96
N GLY A 36 -14.56 -11.33 7.20
CA GLY A 36 -14.87 -11.84 8.53
C GLY A 36 -13.64 -11.93 9.43
N LEU A 37 -12.50 -12.39 8.91
CA LEU A 37 -11.22 -12.44 9.63
C LEU A 37 -10.68 -11.05 9.98
N PHE A 38 -10.72 -10.09 9.04
CA PHE A 38 -10.27 -8.72 9.28
C PHE A 38 -11.15 -7.96 10.28
N THR A 39 -12.43 -8.30 10.37
CA THR A 39 -13.41 -7.57 11.19
C THR A 39 -13.77 -8.27 12.50
N LYS A 40 -13.12 -9.40 12.82
CA LYS A 40 -13.36 -10.09 14.09
C LYS A 40 -12.79 -9.24 15.24
N GLY A 41 -13.66 -8.76 16.14
CA GLY A 41 -13.29 -7.89 17.26
C GLY A 41 -12.84 -6.48 16.88
N PHE A 42 -13.09 -6.05 15.63
CA PHE A 42 -12.72 -4.73 15.12
C PHE A 42 -13.77 -4.23 14.14
N ASP A 43 -14.20 -2.97 14.29
CA ASP A 43 -15.15 -2.34 13.36
C ASP A 43 -14.44 -1.28 12.50
N PRO A 44 -14.09 -1.59 11.23
CA PRO A 44 -13.46 -0.63 10.34
C PRO A 44 -14.33 0.60 10.06
N GLY A 45 -15.65 0.44 10.04
CA GLY A 45 -16.62 1.48 9.74
C GLY A 45 -16.74 2.56 10.81
N THR A 46 -16.28 2.29 12.04
CA THR A 46 -16.27 3.26 13.15
C THR A 46 -14.87 3.57 13.69
N PHE A 47 -13.83 3.13 12.99
CA PHE A 47 -12.46 3.24 13.46
C PHE A 47 -11.95 4.69 13.57
N ASP A 48 -12.50 5.60 12.77
CA ASP A 48 -12.28 7.04 12.87
C ASP A 48 -12.54 7.56 14.29
N ARG A 49 -13.60 7.09 14.94
CA ARG A 49 -13.94 7.50 16.32
C ARG A 49 -12.91 7.01 17.34
N GLU A 50 -12.42 5.78 17.17
CA GLU A 50 -11.36 5.24 18.02
C GLU A 50 -10.05 6.02 17.85
N VAL A 51 -9.70 6.36 16.61
CA VAL A 51 -8.53 7.17 16.28
C VAL A 51 -8.64 8.54 16.95
N LEU A 52 -9.75 9.25 16.73
CA LEU A 52 -10.00 10.57 17.31
C LEU A 52 -9.95 10.57 18.84
N ALA A 53 -10.49 9.53 19.49
CA ALA A 53 -10.42 9.38 20.94
C ALA A 53 -8.97 9.16 21.45
N TYR A 54 -8.10 8.56 20.64
CA TYR A 54 -6.72 8.28 21.00
C TYR A 54 -5.76 9.46 20.78
N LEU A 55 -6.07 10.37 19.84
CA LEU A 55 -5.18 11.49 19.45
C LEU A 55 -4.65 12.32 20.63
N PRO A 56 -5.47 12.72 21.64
CA PRO A 56 -4.98 13.56 22.74
C PRO A 56 -3.87 12.91 23.58
N GLY A 57 -3.82 11.58 23.66
CA GLY A 57 -2.81 10.83 24.41
C GLY A 57 -1.58 10.44 23.59
N LEU A 58 -1.58 10.73 22.29
CA LEU A 58 -0.60 10.18 21.36
C LEU A 58 0.79 10.82 21.52
N SER A 59 0.84 12.12 21.84
CA SER A 59 2.08 12.87 22.06
C SER A 59 2.74 12.57 23.41
N ALA A 60 2.05 11.92 24.34
CA ALA A 60 2.59 11.59 25.65
C ALA A 60 3.71 10.54 25.54
N SER A 61 4.86 10.82 26.17
CA SER A 61 6.04 9.93 26.20
C SER A 61 6.59 9.56 24.82
N ILE A 62 6.42 10.44 23.82
CA ILE A 62 7.02 10.29 22.50
C ILE A 62 8.54 10.51 22.55
N PHE A 63 9.26 9.81 21.69
CA PHE A 63 10.70 9.98 21.46
C PHE A 63 10.99 9.74 19.97
N PRO A 64 12.12 10.25 19.45
CA PRO A 64 12.45 10.11 18.03
C PRO A 64 12.52 8.64 17.62
N GLY A 65 11.85 8.29 16.53
CA GLY A 65 11.80 6.92 16.02
C GLY A 65 10.86 5.98 16.78
N SER A 66 10.07 6.46 17.74
CA SER A 66 9.09 5.61 18.43
C SER A 66 7.89 5.25 17.54
N TYR A 67 7.19 4.15 17.81
CA TYR A 67 5.91 3.88 17.14
C TYR A 67 4.89 5.03 17.27
N LYS A 68 4.89 5.72 18.41
CA LYS A 68 4.07 6.93 18.60
C LYS A 68 4.50 8.07 17.68
N HIS A 69 5.80 8.18 17.36
CA HIS A 69 6.30 9.15 16.40
C HIS A 69 5.71 8.92 15.00
N LEU A 70 5.67 7.68 14.52
CA LEU A 70 5.00 7.34 13.26
C LEU A 70 3.50 7.72 13.31
N LEU A 71 2.80 7.29 14.35
CA LEU A 71 1.38 7.54 14.50
C LEU A 71 1.07 9.04 14.51
N VAL A 72 1.90 9.86 15.17
CA VAL A 72 1.77 11.33 15.14
C VAL A 72 1.89 11.87 13.71
N ILE A 73 2.92 11.45 12.98
CA ILE A 73 3.15 11.86 11.59
C ILE A 73 1.94 11.51 10.69
N LEU A 74 1.31 10.35 10.93
CA LEU A 74 0.18 9.88 10.14
C LEU A 74 -1.16 10.50 10.55
N LEU A 75 -1.39 10.78 11.84
CA LEU A 75 -2.74 11.03 12.38
C LEU A 75 -2.99 12.45 12.87
N LEU A 76 -1.96 13.22 13.26
CA LEU A 76 -2.16 14.60 13.69
C LEU A 76 -2.20 15.56 12.51
N ASP A 77 -2.72 16.77 12.71
CA ASP A 77 -2.65 17.84 11.71
C ASP A 77 -1.21 18.34 11.50
N CYS A 78 -0.97 19.04 10.39
CA CYS A 78 0.37 19.50 10.03
C CYS A 78 0.99 20.46 11.07
N GLY A 79 0.17 21.28 11.74
CA GLY A 79 0.65 22.23 12.75
C GLY A 79 1.12 21.54 14.02
N GLU A 80 0.36 20.55 14.51
CA GLU A 80 0.78 19.73 15.66
C GLU A 80 1.98 18.84 15.34
N ILE A 81 2.06 18.31 14.11
CA ILE A 81 3.25 17.57 13.66
C ILE A 81 4.48 18.47 13.72
N GLU A 82 4.42 19.68 13.17
CA GLU A 82 5.55 20.60 13.17
C GLU A 82 6.06 20.90 14.59
N LYS A 83 5.14 21.17 15.53
CA LYS A 83 5.49 21.37 16.94
C LYS A 83 6.19 20.16 17.55
N ILE A 84 5.68 18.96 17.30
CA ILE A 84 6.26 17.71 17.82
C ILE A 84 7.63 17.46 17.17
N GLN A 85 7.77 17.67 15.87
CA GLN A 85 9.04 17.52 15.17
C GLN A 85 10.13 18.43 15.74
N ILE A 86 9.82 19.71 16.00
CA ILE A 86 10.73 20.66 16.65
C ILE A 86 11.11 20.18 18.06
N ALA A 87 10.15 19.66 18.83
CA ALA A 87 10.41 19.14 20.18
C ALA A 87 11.32 17.90 20.16
N LEU A 88 11.13 16.99 19.19
CA LEU A 88 11.95 15.80 19.00
C LEU A 88 13.38 16.15 18.56
N GLU A 89 13.53 17.11 17.64
CA GLU A 89 14.84 17.62 17.22
C GLU A 89 15.58 18.30 18.39
N THR A 90 14.88 19.12 19.17
CA THR A 90 15.43 19.74 20.39
C THR A 90 15.90 18.67 21.38
N TRP A 91 15.12 17.60 21.54
CA TRP A 91 15.48 16.47 22.40
C TRP A 91 16.74 15.74 21.93
N LEU A 92 16.88 15.50 20.62
CA LEU A 92 18.09 14.88 20.03
C LEU A 92 19.33 15.75 20.27
N ASN A 93 19.22 17.06 20.02
CA ASN A 93 20.32 18.00 20.20
C ASN A 93 20.76 18.08 21.66
N ALA A 94 19.81 18.10 22.60
CA ALA A 94 20.12 18.09 24.03
C ALA A 94 20.79 16.78 24.48
N ARG A 95 20.43 15.63 23.87
CA ARG A 95 20.94 14.32 24.27
C ARG A 95 22.33 14.01 23.73
N TYR A 96 22.56 14.24 22.43
CA TYR A 96 23.78 13.80 21.74
C TYR A 96 24.78 14.92 21.46
N ARG A 97 24.38 16.19 21.61
CA ARG A 97 25.21 17.38 21.35
C ARG A 97 25.79 17.45 19.93
N THR A 98 25.27 16.68 18.99
CA THR A 98 25.71 16.66 17.60
C THR A 98 25.13 17.87 16.88
N GLN A 99 25.95 18.73 16.27
CA GLN A 99 25.48 19.86 15.46
C GLN A 99 25.54 19.57 13.95
N GLU A 100 26.31 18.58 13.53
CA GLU A 100 26.53 18.30 12.12
C GLU A 100 25.41 17.43 11.54
N ILE A 101 24.85 17.88 10.41
CA ILE A 101 23.97 17.09 9.56
C ILE A 101 24.89 16.34 8.60
N PRO A 102 24.84 15.00 8.52
CA PRO A 102 25.67 14.27 7.57
C PRO A 102 25.39 14.72 6.16
N THR A 103 26.45 14.92 5.40
CA THR A 103 26.35 15.13 3.96
C THR A 103 25.93 13.80 3.33
N LEU A 104 24.68 13.72 2.89
CA LEU A 104 24.18 12.56 2.16
C LEU A 104 24.73 12.56 0.74
N SER A 105 25.02 11.37 0.20
CA SER A 105 25.27 11.23 -1.24
C SER A 105 23.99 11.52 -2.03
N GLU A 106 24.12 11.84 -3.31
CA GLU A 106 22.98 12.00 -4.21
C GLU A 106 22.08 10.75 -4.24
N THR A 107 22.68 9.56 -4.17
CA THR A 107 21.92 8.30 -4.11
C THR A 107 21.11 8.18 -2.82
N SER A 108 21.70 8.48 -1.66
CA SER A 108 20.97 8.46 -0.38
C SER A 108 19.86 9.51 -0.34
N LEU A 109 20.06 10.68 -0.98
CA LEU A 109 19.02 11.71 -1.10
C LEU A 109 17.79 11.22 -1.87
N VAL A 110 17.99 10.45 -2.96
CA VAL A 110 16.88 9.84 -3.71
C VAL A 110 16.08 8.89 -2.82
N ASP A 111 16.75 8.01 -2.07
CA ASP A 111 16.05 7.05 -1.19
C ASP A 111 15.29 7.74 -0.06
N VAL A 112 15.88 8.77 0.55
CA VAL A 112 15.21 9.60 1.56
C VAL A 112 13.98 10.28 0.95
N THR A 113 14.08 10.79 -0.28
CA THR A 113 12.94 11.40 -1.00
C THR A 113 11.82 10.39 -1.23
N TYR A 114 12.14 9.15 -1.62
CA TYR A 114 11.16 8.07 -1.73
C TYR A 114 10.53 7.75 -0.38
N PHE A 115 11.33 7.67 0.70
CA PHE A 115 10.83 7.39 2.04
C PHE A 115 9.84 8.47 2.53
N VAL A 116 10.14 9.75 2.26
CA VAL A 116 9.21 10.86 2.56
C VAL A 116 7.94 10.75 1.71
N SER A 117 8.07 10.44 0.41
CA SER A 117 6.92 10.26 -0.50
C SER A 117 6.02 9.10 -0.06
N GLU A 118 6.60 8.02 0.48
CA GLU A 118 5.90 6.89 1.07
C GLU A 118 5.12 7.29 2.33
N ILE A 119 5.69 8.12 3.19
CA ILE A 119 4.98 8.67 4.36
C ILE A 119 3.85 9.61 3.93
N GLU A 120 4.08 10.48 2.94
CA GLU A 120 3.03 11.35 2.38
C GLU A 120 1.88 10.53 1.79
N MET A 121 2.19 9.44 1.08
CA MET A 121 1.20 8.49 0.58
C MET A 121 0.37 7.89 1.72
N LEU A 122 1.02 7.36 2.76
CA LEU A 122 0.31 6.76 3.90
C LEU A 122 -0.59 7.78 4.60
N ARG A 123 -0.08 9.00 4.82
CA ARG A 123 -0.86 10.09 5.41
C ARG A 123 -2.09 10.41 4.58
N LYS A 124 -1.97 10.33 3.25
CA LYS A 124 -3.11 10.53 2.35
C LYS A 124 -4.11 9.38 2.40
N LEU A 125 -3.64 8.14 2.42
CA LEU A 125 -4.49 6.95 2.50
C LEU A 125 -5.35 6.92 3.78
N VAL A 126 -4.78 7.37 4.90
CA VAL A 126 -5.44 7.47 6.22
C VAL A 126 -6.13 8.80 6.47
N ALA A 127 -6.18 9.71 5.48
CA ALA A 127 -6.88 10.99 5.60
C ALA A 127 -8.36 10.90 6.04
N PRO A 128 -9.15 9.89 5.61
CA PRO A 128 -10.52 9.74 6.09
C PRO A 128 -10.62 9.56 7.61
N LEU A 129 -9.63 8.92 8.25
CA LEU A 129 -9.63 8.70 9.70
C LEU A 129 -9.42 10.01 10.50
N ARG A 130 -8.89 11.05 9.85
CA ARG A 130 -8.71 12.39 10.44
C ARG A 130 -9.88 13.32 10.17
N GLY A 131 -10.79 12.96 9.26
CA GLY A 131 -11.84 13.86 8.76
C GLY A 131 -11.34 14.91 7.76
N ASP A 132 -10.13 14.74 7.20
CA ASP A 132 -9.49 15.71 6.30
C ASP A 132 -10.10 15.73 4.88
N THR A 133 -10.88 14.71 4.52
CA THR A 133 -11.35 14.49 3.14
C THR A 133 -12.85 14.21 3.09
N SER A 134 -13.51 14.81 2.10
CA SER A 134 -14.90 14.50 1.75
C SER A 134 -15.01 13.33 0.76
N VAL A 135 -13.89 12.77 0.30
CA VAL A 135 -13.88 11.65 -0.63
C VAL A 135 -14.29 10.38 0.11
N PRO A 136 -15.29 9.63 -0.37
CA PRO A 136 -15.72 8.39 0.27
C PRO A 136 -14.62 7.33 0.27
N ILE A 137 -14.67 6.42 1.24
CA ILE A 137 -13.81 5.23 1.23
C ILE A 137 -14.41 4.21 0.25
N TYR A 138 -13.65 3.86 -0.78
CA TYR A 138 -13.99 2.78 -1.69
C TYR A 138 -13.47 1.45 -1.14
N TRP A 139 -14.23 0.85 -0.23
CA TRP A 139 -13.84 -0.38 0.46
C TRP A 139 -13.59 -1.54 -0.51
N VAL A 140 -12.58 -2.35 -0.21
CA VAL A 140 -12.11 -3.43 -1.09
C VAL A 140 -13.21 -4.45 -1.38
N ASN A 141 -14.05 -4.78 -0.39
CA ASN A 141 -15.22 -5.67 -0.54
C ASN A 141 -16.30 -5.12 -1.50
N THR A 142 -16.31 -3.83 -1.83
CA THR A 142 -17.31 -3.27 -2.76
C THR A 142 -16.99 -3.55 -4.23
N ARG A 143 -15.77 -4.04 -4.52
CA ARG A 143 -15.26 -4.29 -5.88
C ARG A 143 -15.53 -5.72 -6.36
N ARG A 144 -16.75 -6.23 -6.13
CA ARG A 144 -17.13 -7.63 -6.38
C ARG A 144 -17.01 -8.10 -7.83
N LYS A 145 -16.99 -7.16 -8.79
CA LYS A 145 -16.79 -7.49 -10.22
C LYS A 145 -15.42 -8.09 -10.49
N ASP A 146 -14.45 -7.76 -9.65
CA ASP A 146 -13.07 -8.22 -9.74
C ASP A 146 -12.72 -9.18 -8.60
N SER A 147 -13.67 -10.06 -8.26
CA SER A 147 -13.60 -10.91 -7.06
C SER A 147 -12.30 -11.71 -6.95
N GLY A 148 -11.77 -12.23 -8.06
CA GLY A 148 -10.49 -12.95 -8.06
C GLY A 148 -9.26 -12.08 -7.73
N ILE A 149 -9.27 -10.78 -8.07
CA ILE A 149 -8.20 -9.84 -7.70
C ILE A 149 -8.38 -9.42 -6.24
N VAL A 150 -9.61 -9.08 -5.86
CA VAL A 150 -9.97 -8.68 -4.50
C VAL A 150 -9.60 -9.77 -3.49
N TYR A 151 -9.97 -11.02 -3.76
CA TYR A 151 -9.62 -12.16 -2.92
C TYR A 151 -8.10 -12.29 -2.75
N ARG A 152 -7.33 -12.27 -3.84
CA ARG A 152 -5.86 -12.39 -3.78
C ARG A 152 -5.22 -11.28 -2.94
N GLN A 153 -5.68 -10.04 -3.10
CA GLN A 153 -5.17 -8.93 -2.31
C GLN A 153 -5.51 -9.06 -0.82
N LEU A 154 -6.74 -9.46 -0.49
CA LEU A 154 -7.12 -9.68 0.90
C LEU A 154 -6.31 -10.83 1.52
N ALA A 155 -6.13 -11.94 0.81
CA ALA A 155 -5.32 -13.07 1.26
C ALA A 155 -3.86 -12.67 1.51
N ALA A 156 -3.22 -11.99 0.55
CA ALA A 156 -1.86 -11.49 0.71
C ALA A 156 -1.74 -10.45 1.84
N SER A 157 -2.79 -9.65 2.09
CA SER A 157 -2.83 -8.71 3.22
C SER A 157 -2.82 -9.42 4.58
N VAL A 158 -3.47 -10.58 4.69
CA VAL A 158 -3.41 -11.42 5.91
C VAL A 158 -1.96 -11.85 6.17
N GLU A 159 -1.25 -12.34 5.15
CA GLU A 159 0.15 -12.77 5.27
C GLU A 159 1.08 -11.63 5.69
N VAL A 160 0.91 -10.45 5.08
CA VAL A 160 1.66 -9.23 5.45
C VAL A 160 1.44 -8.87 6.92
N ILE A 161 0.21 -8.91 7.41
CA ILE A 161 -0.11 -8.56 8.81
C ILE A 161 0.44 -9.60 9.78
N GLU A 162 0.30 -10.88 9.48
CA GLU A 162 0.85 -11.95 10.33
C GLU A 162 2.38 -11.88 10.41
N GLN A 163 3.05 -11.58 9.29
CA GLN A 163 4.49 -11.34 9.31
C GLN A 163 4.84 -10.06 10.10
N PHE A 164 4.08 -8.99 9.91
CA PHE A 164 4.26 -7.75 10.66
C PHE A 164 4.12 -7.97 12.17
N LYS A 165 3.12 -8.76 12.62
CA LYS A 165 2.94 -9.11 14.03
C LYS A 165 4.19 -9.78 14.60
N LYS A 166 4.76 -10.75 13.89
CA LYS A 166 6.00 -11.44 14.28
C LYS A 166 7.17 -10.46 14.37
N ASP A 167 7.36 -9.63 13.35
CA ASP A 167 8.48 -8.69 13.28
C ASP A 167 8.42 -7.68 14.43
N ILE A 168 7.24 -7.14 14.73
CA ILE A 168 7.06 -6.19 15.83
C ILE A 168 7.37 -6.85 17.17
N ILE A 169 6.90 -8.08 17.42
CA ILE A 169 7.21 -8.81 18.67
C ILE A 169 8.71 -9.01 18.82
N THR A 170 9.40 -9.44 17.77
CA THR A 170 10.87 -9.56 17.79
C THR A 170 11.55 -8.22 18.07
N ALA A 171 11.04 -7.14 17.50
CA ALA A 171 11.52 -5.77 17.75
C ALA A 171 11.15 -5.20 19.13
N LEU A 172 10.27 -5.86 19.90
CA LEU A 172 10.00 -5.52 21.30
C LEU A 172 10.95 -6.25 22.26
N GLU A 173 11.49 -7.40 21.84
CA GLU A 173 12.44 -8.20 22.64
C GLU A 173 13.87 -7.70 22.50
N SER A 174 14.24 -7.18 21.32
CA SER A 174 15.58 -6.67 21.03
C SER A 174 15.53 -5.42 20.17
N ASP A 175 16.35 -4.43 20.52
CA ASP A 175 16.48 -3.21 19.72
C ASP A 175 17.59 -3.37 18.68
N ASP A 176 17.24 -3.12 17.41
CA ASP A 176 18.21 -2.93 16.33
C ASP A 176 18.38 -1.42 16.10
N GLU A 177 19.47 -0.84 16.58
CA GLU A 177 19.85 0.55 16.31
C GLU A 177 20.49 0.73 14.92
N ASP A 178 20.65 -0.33 14.12
CA ASP A 178 21.22 -0.24 12.77
C ASP A 178 20.09 -0.08 11.73
N ARG A 179 19.54 1.14 11.67
CA ARG A 179 18.42 1.53 10.80
C ARG A 179 18.81 2.69 9.89
N ALA A 180 18.35 2.63 8.64
CA ALA A 180 18.53 3.70 7.65
C ALA A 180 17.26 3.88 6.81
N MET A 181 17.07 5.09 6.26
CA MET A 181 16.02 5.39 5.26
C MET A 181 16.45 5.00 3.84
N TYR A 182 17.72 4.68 3.65
CA TYR A 182 18.34 4.44 2.36
C TYR A 182 19.08 3.11 2.36
N ALA A 183 19.22 2.53 1.17
CA ALA A 183 19.98 1.31 0.99
C ALA A 183 21.43 1.64 0.66
N ASP A 184 22.38 0.93 1.27
CA ASP A 184 23.82 1.02 0.96
C ASP A 184 24.17 0.30 -0.37
N LEU A 185 23.28 0.39 -1.35
CA LEU A 185 23.49 -0.14 -2.69
C LEU A 185 23.99 0.98 -3.61
N PRO A 186 25.09 0.76 -4.36
CA PRO A 186 25.51 1.69 -5.39
C PRO A 186 24.49 1.74 -6.53
N VAL A 187 24.70 2.67 -7.49
CA VAL A 187 23.89 2.69 -8.71
C VAL A 187 24.09 1.37 -9.46
N SER A 188 23.06 0.53 -9.47
CA SER A 188 23.08 -0.80 -10.05
C SER A 188 21.69 -1.25 -10.53
N THR A 189 21.64 -2.37 -11.23
CA THR A 189 20.41 -3.06 -11.64
C THR A 189 19.53 -3.41 -10.45
N GLU A 190 20.13 -3.88 -9.35
CA GLU A 190 19.43 -4.26 -8.12
C GLU A 190 18.84 -3.03 -7.42
N ARG A 191 19.56 -1.91 -7.39
CA ARG A 191 19.03 -0.66 -6.84
C ARG A 191 17.86 -0.16 -7.68
N THR A 192 18.00 -0.20 -9.00
CA THR A 192 16.97 0.25 -9.94
C THR A 192 15.70 -0.58 -9.82
N SER A 193 15.82 -1.91 -9.63
CA SER A 193 14.66 -2.77 -9.42
C SER A 193 13.93 -2.46 -8.12
N ILE A 194 14.66 -2.24 -7.01
CA ILE A 194 14.06 -1.85 -5.72
C ILE A 194 13.28 -0.52 -5.86
N LEU A 195 13.88 0.48 -6.51
CA LEU A 195 13.20 1.76 -6.75
C LEU A 195 11.96 1.60 -7.62
N SER A 196 12.01 0.77 -8.67
CA SER A 196 10.84 0.45 -9.50
C SER A 196 9.71 -0.21 -8.71
N ILE A 197 10.02 -1.14 -7.80
CA ILE A 197 9.01 -1.78 -6.93
C ILE A 197 8.41 -0.76 -5.96
N ARG A 198 9.22 0.09 -5.34
CA ARG A 198 8.73 1.17 -4.44
C ARG A 198 7.81 2.13 -5.20
N GLN A 199 8.20 2.55 -6.40
CA GLN A 199 7.38 3.40 -7.26
C GLN A 199 6.07 2.71 -7.65
N HIS A 200 6.12 1.44 -8.05
CA HIS A 200 4.94 0.65 -8.35
C HIS A 200 3.98 0.56 -7.15
N ARG A 201 4.50 0.28 -5.95
CA ARG A 201 3.72 0.26 -4.71
C ARG A 201 3.05 1.61 -4.43
N LEU A 202 3.76 2.73 -4.64
CA LEU A 202 3.18 4.06 -4.53
C LEU A 202 2.04 4.29 -5.52
N ASP A 203 2.21 3.87 -6.78
CA ASP A 203 1.18 4.03 -7.80
C ASP A 203 -0.03 3.11 -7.53
N ALA A 204 0.20 1.88 -7.06
CA ALA A 204 -0.87 1.00 -6.59
C ALA A 204 -1.64 1.63 -5.41
N CYS A 205 -0.95 2.25 -4.44
CA CYS A 205 -1.58 2.99 -3.35
C CYS A 205 -2.43 4.17 -3.86
N LYS A 206 -1.94 4.95 -4.83
CA LYS A 206 -2.76 6.01 -5.47
C LYS A 206 -4.02 5.41 -6.09
N ALA A 207 -3.87 4.27 -6.75
CA ALA A 207 -4.95 3.57 -7.43
C ALA A 207 -6.12 3.26 -6.50
N THR A 208 -5.81 2.79 -5.28
CA THR A 208 -6.84 2.35 -4.32
C THR A 208 -7.47 3.49 -3.54
N ALA A 209 -6.94 4.71 -3.65
CA ALA A 209 -7.59 5.90 -3.14
C ALA A 209 -8.83 6.30 -3.97
N ASP A 210 -8.86 5.95 -5.27
CA ASP A 210 -9.91 6.31 -6.21
C ASP A 210 -10.70 5.07 -6.68
N TRP A 211 -11.94 5.25 -7.17
CA TRP A 211 -12.73 4.15 -7.74
C TRP A 211 -12.10 3.63 -9.05
N ASP A 212 -11.76 4.54 -9.96
CA ASP A 212 -11.29 4.22 -11.32
C ASP A 212 -9.88 3.62 -11.39
N GLY A 213 -9.11 3.67 -10.32
CA GLY A 213 -7.73 3.15 -10.31
C GLY A 213 -7.62 1.64 -10.27
N PHE A 214 -8.73 0.91 -10.12
CA PHE A 214 -8.71 -0.51 -9.76
C PHE A 214 -9.83 -1.31 -10.45
N PRO A 215 -9.52 -2.43 -11.14
CA PRO A 215 -8.22 -2.95 -11.55
C PRO A 215 -7.80 -2.47 -12.94
N LYS A 216 -6.49 -2.33 -13.16
CA LYS A 216 -5.94 -2.01 -14.48
C LYS A 216 -5.90 -3.24 -15.36
N THR A 217 -6.44 -3.14 -16.58
CA THR A 217 -6.30 -4.17 -17.62
C THR A 217 -5.66 -3.56 -18.86
N ASP A 218 -5.04 -4.38 -19.72
CA ASP A 218 -4.43 -3.91 -20.98
C ASP A 218 -5.44 -3.16 -21.88
N LEU A 219 -6.73 -3.48 -21.76
CA LEU A 219 -7.80 -2.82 -22.49
C LEU A 219 -7.95 -1.34 -22.12
N GLU A 220 -7.60 -0.95 -20.90
CA GLU A 220 -7.68 0.43 -20.42
C GLU A 220 -6.68 1.37 -21.08
N ALA A 221 -5.64 0.84 -21.73
CA ALA A 221 -4.69 1.63 -22.52
C ALA A 221 -5.27 2.05 -23.89
N THR A 222 -6.41 1.47 -24.31
CA THR A 222 -7.02 1.79 -25.60
C THR A 222 -7.93 3.01 -25.51
N SER A 223 -7.77 3.95 -26.44
CA SER A 223 -8.62 5.14 -26.54
C SER A 223 -10.11 4.78 -26.73
N PHE A 224 -10.39 3.68 -27.45
CA PHE A 224 -11.75 3.17 -27.62
C PHE A 224 -12.39 2.73 -26.30
N HIS A 225 -11.69 1.94 -25.49
CA HIS A 225 -12.21 1.49 -24.20
C HIS A 225 -12.51 2.67 -23.28
N GLN A 226 -11.60 3.65 -23.20
CA GLN A 226 -11.77 4.84 -22.37
C GLN A 226 -12.98 5.67 -22.82
N LEU A 227 -13.11 5.94 -24.12
CA LEU A 227 -14.26 6.66 -24.67
C LEU A 227 -15.58 5.93 -24.42
N TYR A 228 -15.59 4.61 -24.61
CA TYR A 228 -16.77 3.78 -24.37
C TYR A 228 -17.13 3.74 -22.88
N LYS A 229 -16.14 3.57 -21.98
CA LYS A 229 -16.33 3.61 -20.53
C LYS A 229 -16.92 4.96 -20.11
N SER A 230 -16.34 6.08 -20.55
CA SER A 230 -16.87 7.42 -20.27
C SER A 230 -18.30 7.59 -20.76
N TYR A 231 -18.59 7.19 -22.00
CA TYR A 231 -19.94 7.26 -22.56
C TYR A 231 -20.95 6.46 -21.73
N VAL A 232 -20.61 5.23 -21.34
CA VAL A 232 -21.49 4.37 -20.54
C VAL A 232 -21.68 4.91 -19.12
N CYS A 233 -20.63 5.44 -18.50
CA CYS A 233 -20.73 6.07 -17.18
C CYS A 233 -21.66 7.29 -17.18
N GLU A 234 -21.61 8.12 -18.23
CA GLU A 234 -22.43 9.32 -18.35
C GLU A 234 -23.88 9.02 -18.76
N ASN A 235 -24.08 8.12 -19.73
CA ASN A 235 -25.39 7.92 -20.36
C ASN A 235 -26.14 6.69 -19.84
N MET A 236 -25.46 5.74 -19.20
CA MET A 236 -26.03 4.47 -18.73
C MET A 236 -25.48 4.09 -17.34
N PRO A 237 -25.71 4.90 -16.29
CA PRO A 237 -25.05 4.73 -15.00
C PRO A 237 -25.34 3.39 -14.34
N ASP A 238 -26.55 2.83 -14.50
CA ASP A 238 -26.89 1.52 -13.93
C ASP A 238 -26.11 0.40 -14.61
N ARG A 239 -25.92 0.49 -15.93
CA ARG A 239 -25.05 -0.42 -16.67
C ARG A 239 -23.61 -0.27 -16.22
N ALA A 240 -23.12 0.96 -16.08
CA ALA A 240 -21.76 1.22 -15.62
C ALA A 240 -21.50 0.62 -14.24
N ARG A 241 -22.42 0.76 -13.28
CA ARG A 241 -22.34 0.11 -11.97
C ARG A 241 -22.39 -1.42 -12.07
N SER A 242 -23.28 -1.96 -12.90
CA SER A 242 -23.35 -3.42 -13.14
C SER A 242 -22.06 -3.98 -13.76
N SER A 243 -21.29 -3.15 -14.44
CA SER A 243 -19.98 -3.47 -15.02
C SER A 243 -18.79 -3.12 -14.11
N GLY A 244 -19.04 -2.55 -12.91
CA GLY A 244 -17.97 -2.15 -11.98
C GLY A 244 -17.27 -0.83 -12.32
N TRP A 245 -17.73 -0.10 -13.34
CA TRP A 245 -17.11 1.17 -13.78
C TRP A 245 -17.53 2.37 -12.95
N LEU A 246 -18.64 2.24 -12.21
CA LEU A 246 -19.06 3.22 -11.22
C LEU A 246 -19.22 2.54 -9.85
N PRO A 247 -18.97 3.29 -8.76
CA PRO A 247 -19.19 2.76 -7.42
C PRO A 247 -20.67 2.43 -7.18
N PRO A 248 -20.97 1.47 -6.29
CA PRO A 248 -22.33 1.23 -5.84
C PRO A 248 -22.91 2.49 -5.18
N ILE A 249 -24.22 2.68 -5.30
CA ILE A 249 -24.93 3.83 -4.71
C ILE A 249 -24.81 3.83 -3.19
N ALA A 250 -24.93 2.63 -2.59
CA ALA A 250 -24.72 2.39 -1.18
C ALA A 250 -23.58 1.37 -1.04
N PRO A 251 -22.34 1.81 -0.80
CA PRO A 251 -21.23 0.90 -0.56
C PRO A 251 -21.45 0.14 0.75
N ASP A 252 -21.18 -1.16 0.71
CA ASP A 252 -21.20 -2.01 1.89
C ASP A 252 -19.99 -1.69 2.77
N ILE A 253 -20.26 -1.06 3.92
CA ILE A 253 -19.23 -0.66 4.87
C ILE A 253 -18.89 -1.89 5.72
N PRO A 254 -17.61 -2.30 5.79
CA PRO A 254 -17.21 -3.39 6.66
C PRO A 254 -17.50 -3.06 8.12
N HIS A 255 -18.24 -3.95 8.76
CA HIS A 255 -18.57 -3.88 10.18
C HIS A 255 -18.03 -5.09 10.92
N SER A 256 -17.94 -4.97 12.24
CA SER A 256 -17.43 -6.04 13.08
C SER A 256 -18.21 -7.34 12.90
N SER A 257 -17.52 -8.42 12.56
CA SER A 257 -18.10 -9.76 12.43
C SER A 257 -18.39 -10.40 13.80
N SER A 258 -17.70 -9.94 14.85
CA SER A 258 -17.86 -10.41 16.22
C SER A 258 -17.46 -9.31 17.21
N ALA A 259 -18.23 -9.15 18.28
CA ALA A 259 -17.94 -8.16 19.33
C ALA A 259 -16.58 -8.40 20.04
N LYS A 260 -16.07 -9.63 20.03
CA LYS A 260 -14.79 -9.99 20.64
C LYS A 260 -13.94 -10.78 19.67
N ALA A 261 -12.64 -10.48 19.69
CA ALA A 261 -11.61 -11.31 19.09
C ALA A 261 -10.99 -12.23 20.16
N GLU A 262 -10.49 -13.36 19.70
CA GLU A 262 -9.84 -14.42 20.47
C GLU A 262 -8.35 -14.47 20.15
N GLN A 263 -7.59 -15.17 20.98
CA GLN A 263 -6.16 -15.38 20.72
C GLN A 263 -5.98 -16.15 19.41
N GLY A 264 -5.16 -15.60 18.52
CA GLY A 264 -4.95 -16.13 17.17
C GLY A 264 -5.71 -15.37 16.09
N ASP A 265 -6.68 -14.52 16.45
CA ASP A 265 -7.33 -13.64 15.49
C ASP A 265 -6.38 -12.53 15.00
N LEU A 266 -6.66 -12.01 13.81
CA LEU A 266 -5.82 -11.03 13.14
C LEU A 266 -5.69 -9.73 13.95
N CYS A 267 -6.80 -9.28 14.54
CA CYS A 267 -6.92 -8.06 15.36
C CYS A 267 -6.28 -8.15 16.75
N VAL A 268 -5.69 -9.30 17.10
CA VAL A 268 -5.17 -9.58 18.44
C VAL A 268 -3.67 -9.86 18.35
N TRP A 269 -2.89 -9.15 19.16
CA TRP A 269 -1.50 -9.49 19.36
C TRP A 269 -1.39 -10.85 20.06
N PRO A 270 -0.38 -11.68 19.74
CA PRO A 270 -0.19 -12.99 20.36
C PRO A 270 -0.11 -12.99 21.90
N SER A 271 0.23 -11.85 22.52
CA SER A 271 0.24 -11.65 23.96
C SER A 271 -0.61 -10.44 24.36
N GLU A 272 -1.45 -10.60 25.38
CA GLU A 272 -2.39 -9.57 25.86
C GLU A 272 -1.71 -8.27 26.30
N GLN A 273 -0.45 -8.36 26.77
CA GLN A 273 0.31 -7.20 27.21
C GLN A 273 0.57 -6.18 26.09
N TYR A 274 0.48 -6.59 24.82
CA TYR A 274 0.69 -5.74 23.65
C TYR A 274 -0.61 -5.19 23.05
N ASN A 275 -1.78 -5.61 23.55
CA ASN A 275 -3.09 -5.16 23.03
C ASN A 275 -3.51 -3.76 23.49
N ASN A 276 -2.69 -3.05 24.27
CA ASN A 276 -3.01 -1.73 24.77
C ASN A 276 -2.18 -0.61 24.13
N GLY A 277 -2.74 0.61 24.15
CA GLY A 277 -2.04 1.82 23.72
C GLY A 277 -1.71 1.86 22.23
N SER A 278 -0.47 2.23 21.90
CA SER A 278 -0.03 2.53 20.53
C SER A 278 0.15 1.29 19.67
N LEU A 279 0.46 0.12 20.25
CA LEU A 279 0.61 -1.13 19.51
C LEU A 279 -0.75 -1.65 19.01
N GLY A 280 -1.80 -1.54 19.83
CA GLY A 280 -3.17 -1.84 19.39
C GLY A 280 -3.60 -0.95 18.23
N LEU A 281 -3.32 0.36 18.31
CA LEU A 281 -3.61 1.29 17.23
C LEU A 281 -2.82 0.99 15.95
N LEU A 282 -1.54 0.62 16.09
CA LEU A 282 -0.70 0.23 14.96
C LEU A 282 -1.28 -0.96 14.19
N LEU A 283 -1.72 -2.00 14.91
CA LEU A 283 -2.31 -3.20 14.31
C LEU A 283 -3.65 -2.90 13.63
N LYS A 284 -4.54 -2.17 14.32
CA LYS A 284 -5.84 -1.76 13.77
C LYS A 284 -5.69 -0.90 12.52
N LEU A 285 -4.67 -0.03 12.45
CA LEU A 285 -4.35 0.72 11.22
C LEU A 285 -3.94 -0.19 10.06
N ALA A 286 -3.11 -1.21 10.30
CA ALA A 286 -2.75 -2.18 9.26
C ALA A 286 -3.98 -2.92 8.70
N ILE A 287 -4.84 -3.36 9.61
CA ILE A 287 -6.09 -4.06 9.29
C ILE A 287 -7.04 -3.14 8.53
N TRP A 288 -7.23 -1.91 9.00
CA TRP A 288 -8.05 -0.92 8.33
C TRP A 288 -7.53 -0.61 6.92
N LEU A 289 -6.23 -0.41 6.74
CA LEU A 289 -5.62 -0.18 5.42
C LEU A 289 -5.85 -1.36 4.47
N SER A 290 -5.83 -2.59 4.97
CA SER A 290 -6.09 -3.78 4.16
C SER A 290 -7.50 -3.77 3.57
N VAL A 291 -8.51 -3.47 4.37
CA VAL A 291 -9.92 -3.49 3.92
C VAL A 291 -10.35 -2.20 3.23
N ALA A 292 -9.73 -1.05 3.56
CA ALA A 292 -10.05 0.24 2.96
C ALA A 292 -9.26 0.52 1.68
N ARG A 293 -8.03 0.02 1.58
CA ARG A 293 -7.04 0.41 0.56
C ARG A 293 -6.27 -0.76 -0.07
N GLY A 294 -6.47 -1.99 0.37
CA GLY A 294 -5.88 -3.19 -0.22
C GLY A 294 -4.43 -3.45 0.14
N GLN A 295 -3.85 -4.46 -0.52
CA GLN A 295 -2.55 -5.05 -0.17
C GLN A 295 -1.38 -4.06 -0.24
N ALA A 296 -1.28 -3.26 -1.31
CA ALA A 296 -0.18 -2.32 -1.47
C ALA A 296 -0.10 -1.31 -0.31
N ALA A 297 -1.25 -0.88 0.22
CA ALA A 297 -1.33 0.10 1.30
C ALA A 297 -0.91 -0.48 2.65
N VAL A 298 -1.39 -1.67 3.00
CA VAL A 298 -0.95 -2.35 4.23
C VAL A 298 0.52 -2.76 4.15
N HIS A 299 0.98 -3.22 2.99
CA HIS A 299 2.39 -3.54 2.77
C HIS A 299 3.27 -2.29 2.96
N LEU A 300 2.89 -1.16 2.37
CA LEU A 300 3.61 0.10 2.54
C LEU A 300 3.66 0.51 4.03
N TYR A 301 2.53 0.42 4.71
CA TYR A 301 2.43 0.80 6.11
C TYR A 301 3.29 -0.07 7.03
N CYS A 302 3.22 -1.39 6.87
CA CYS A 302 3.99 -2.34 7.68
C CYS A 302 5.50 -2.13 7.48
N ASP A 303 5.96 -1.89 6.25
CA ASP A 303 7.37 -1.58 5.96
C ASP A 303 7.83 -0.28 6.62
N ILE A 304 7.05 0.80 6.49
CA ILE A 304 7.37 2.06 7.16
C ILE A 304 7.38 1.87 8.68
N ALA A 305 6.41 1.13 9.25
CA ALA A 305 6.33 0.87 10.67
C ALA A 305 7.54 0.10 11.22
N ARG A 306 8.13 -0.82 10.44
CA ARG A 306 9.36 -1.55 10.82
C ARG A 306 10.58 -0.65 11.04
N HIS A 307 10.59 0.56 10.46
CA HIS A 307 11.65 1.54 10.73
C HIS A 307 11.54 2.19 12.12
N PHE A 308 10.40 2.07 12.80
CA PHE A 308 10.17 2.61 14.15
C PHE A 308 10.29 1.53 15.23
N THR A 309 10.47 1.92 16.49
CA THR A 309 10.76 1.02 17.61
C THR A 309 9.94 1.37 18.86
N ALA A 310 9.83 0.43 19.80
CA ALA A 310 9.35 0.71 21.15
C ALA A 310 10.50 1.10 22.11
N HIS A 311 11.74 0.86 21.72
CA HIS A 311 12.91 1.09 22.55
C HIS A 311 13.37 2.54 22.46
N ARG A 312 13.59 3.16 23.61
CA ARG A 312 14.09 4.53 23.66
C ARG A 312 15.57 4.54 23.23
N PRO A 313 15.99 5.44 22.30
CA PRO A 313 17.37 5.49 21.82
C PRO A 313 18.41 5.52 22.95
N SER A 314 19.46 4.70 22.83
CA SER A 314 20.52 4.61 23.83
C SER A 314 21.22 5.95 24.04
N LYS A 315 21.76 6.22 25.24
CA LYS A 315 22.57 7.43 25.48
C LYS A 315 23.88 7.43 24.67
N SER A 316 24.34 6.24 24.27
CA SER A 316 25.57 6.03 23.50
C SER A 316 25.26 5.46 22.11
N ALA A 317 24.12 5.83 21.53
CA ALA A 317 23.74 5.47 20.18
C ALA A 317 24.85 5.81 19.18
N LYS A 318 25.00 4.99 18.13
CA LYS A 318 25.98 5.23 17.07
C LYS A 318 25.56 6.42 16.21
N GLU A 319 26.54 7.11 15.63
CA GLU A 319 26.31 8.30 14.80
C GLU A 319 25.32 8.06 13.64
N PRO A 320 25.41 6.96 12.85
CA PRO A 320 24.43 6.71 11.78
C PRO A 320 22.99 6.59 12.28
N TYR A 321 22.78 6.01 13.46
CA TYR A 321 21.46 5.89 14.06
C TYR A 321 20.93 7.26 14.52
N ILE A 322 21.78 8.07 15.16
CA ILE A 322 21.41 9.44 15.55
C ILE A 322 20.99 10.25 14.33
N CYS A 323 21.70 10.10 13.22
CA CYS A 323 21.40 10.74 11.95
C CYS A 323 20.06 10.29 11.37
N PHE A 324 19.79 8.99 11.38
CA PHE A 324 18.49 8.43 11.00
C PHE A 324 17.34 9.00 11.86
N LEU A 325 17.51 9.06 13.19
CA LEU A 325 16.50 9.64 14.09
C LEU A 325 16.26 11.12 13.83
N ARG A 326 17.32 11.87 13.47
CA ARG A 326 17.23 13.27 13.08
C ARG A 326 16.46 13.42 11.77
N GLN A 327 16.76 12.60 10.76
CA GLN A 327 16.02 12.60 9.49
C GLN A 327 14.53 12.35 9.74
N LEU A 328 14.17 11.36 10.58
CA LEU A 328 12.78 11.12 10.97
C LEU A 328 12.14 12.34 11.63
N SER A 329 12.91 13.05 12.48
CA SER A 329 12.44 14.25 13.18
C SER A 329 12.31 15.48 12.27
N GLN A 330 12.91 15.42 11.09
CA GLN A 330 12.92 16.50 10.10
C GLN A 330 11.93 16.27 8.95
N ILE A 331 11.22 15.14 8.95
CA ILE A 331 10.19 14.87 7.94
C ILE A 331 9.13 15.97 8.00
N ARG A 332 8.93 16.62 6.85
CA ARG A 332 7.84 17.56 6.61
C ARG A 332 6.88 16.88 5.64
N VAL A 333 5.66 16.64 6.10
CA VAL A 333 4.64 15.94 5.32
C VAL A 333 3.63 16.95 4.84
N SER A 334 3.42 17.02 3.52
CA SER A 334 2.40 17.87 2.93
C SER A 334 1.17 17.05 2.52
N ASN A 335 -0.02 17.64 2.63
CA ASN A 335 -1.24 17.00 2.14
C ASN A 335 -1.35 17.02 0.59
N ASN A 336 -0.48 17.80 -0.08
CA ASN A 336 -0.51 18.03 -1.53
C ASN A 336 0.67 17.39 -2.29
N GLY A 337 1.66 16.81 -1.61
CA GLY A 337 2.87 16.28 -2.25
C GLY A 337 2.61 15.13 -3.21
N VAL A 338 1.52 14.40 -2.99
CA VAL A 338 1.08 13.30 -3.84
C VAL A 338 -0.22 13.70 -4.56
N MET A 339 -0.24 13.68 -5.89
CA MET A 339 -1.49 13.83 -6.67
C MET A 339 -2.36 12.57 -6.54
N SER A 340 -3.67 12.71 -6.28
CA SER A 340 -4.57 11.55 -6.04
C SER A 340 -4.92 10.85 -7.33
N ARG A 341 -5.19 11.66 -8.35
CA ARG A 341 -5.64 11.16 -9.64
C ARG A 341 -4.47 10.51 -10.34
N MET A 342 -4.64 9.22 -10.63
CA MET A 342 -3.87 8.56 -11.67
C MET A 342 -3.92 9.41 -12.94
N GLN A 343 -2.76 9.64 -13.56
CA GLN A 343 -2.76 10.19 -14.91
C GLN A 343 -3.43 9.18 -15.85
N THR A 344 -4.34 9.65 -16.69
CA THR A 344 -4.94 8.83 -17.73
C THR A 344 -3.80 8.25 -18.59
N PRO A 345 -3.79 6.93 -18.86
CA PRO A 345 -2.79 6.33 -19.74
C PRO A 345 -2.73 7.09 -21.07
N VAL A 346 -1.52 7.33 -21.58
CA VAL A 346 -1.29 8.00 -22.86
C VAL A 346 -2.13 7.28 -23.92
N HIS A 347 -3.01 8.03 -24.60
CA HIS A 347 -3.92 7.45 -25.58
C HIS A 347 -3.14 6.85 -26.75
N LEU A 348 -3.17 5.51 -26.86
CA LEU A 348 -2.71 4.85 -28.08
C LEU A 348 -3.79 5.05 -29.16
N ARG A 349 -3.55 6.00 -30.06
CA ARG A 349 -4.26 6.08 -31.35
C ARG A 349 -3.55 5.19 -32.34
N MET A 350 -4.19 4.06 -32.69
CA MET A 350 -3.75 3.19 -33.78
C MET A 350 -3.74 4.02 -35.08
N GLY A 351 -2.54 4.35 -35.59
CA GLY A 351 -2.36 5.09 -36.84
C GLY A 351 -1.73 6.48 -36.73
N ASP A 352 -1.45 6.99 -35.51
CA ASP A 352 -0.72 8.26 -35.36
C ASP A 352 0.80 8.01 -35.49
N ALA A 353 1.42 8.58 -36.54
CA ALA A 353 2.86 8.42 -36.79
C ALA A 353 3.74 9.00 -35.67
N GLN A 354 3.20 9.91 -34.84
CA GLN A 354 3.86 10.46 -33.65
C GLN A 354 3.84 9.53 -32.44
N LEU A 355 2.99 8.49 -32.44
CA LEU A 355 2.91 7.42 -31.44
C LEU A 355 3.59 6.13 -31.94
N SER A 356 4.64 6.27 -32.77
CA SER A 356 5.47 5.19 -33.33
C SER A 356 6.05 4.20 -32.30
N ASN A 357 5.91 4.48 -31.01
CA ASN A 357 6.40 3.68 -29.89
C ASN A 357 5.27 3.00 -29.11
N ALA A 358 4.15 2.66 -29.77
CA ALA A 358 3.05 1.91 -29.15
C ALA A 358 3.55 0.63 -28.45
N ASP A 359 4.49 -0.08 -29.07
CA ASP A 359 5.13 -1.26 -28.48
C ASP A 359 5.87 -0.93 -27.19
N TYR A 360 6.57 0.20 -27.11
CA TYR A 360 7.27 0.64 -25.90
C TYR A 360 6.28 0.93 -24.76
N PHE A 361 5.18 1.63 -25.03
CA PHE A 361 4.18 1.91 -24.00
C PHE A 361 3.48 0.63 -23.52
N MET A 362 3.20 -0.30 -24.42
CA MET A 362 2.66 -1.62 -24.06
C MET A 362 3.69 -2.46 -23.27
N ASP A 363 4.97 -2.36 -23.61
CA ASP A 363 6.05 -3.05 -22.90
C ASP A 363 6.27 -2.49 -21.50
N VAL A 364 6.28 -1.15 -21.34
CA VAL A 364 6.29 -0.48 -20.04
C VAL A 364 5.07 -0.89 -19.19
N TRP A 365 3.90 -0.96 -19.82
CA TRP A 365 2.67 -1.38 -19.14
C TRP A 365 2.73 -2.84 -18.67
N ARG A 366 3.21 -3.77 -19.52
CA ARG A 366 3.45 -5.17 -19.14
C ARG A 366 4.51 -5.33 -18.07
N SER A 367 5.60 -4.58 -18.17
CA SER A 367 6.67 -4.55 -17.17
C SER A 367 6.12 -4.11 -15.81
N ASN A 368 5.20 -3.14 -15.78
CA ASN A 368 4.53 -2.75 -14.53
C ASN A 368 3.72 -3.89 -13.91
N PHE A 369 3.07 -4.76 -14.70
CA PHE A 369 2.39 -5.95 -14.17
C PHE A 369 3.37 -7.00 -13.64
N ALA A 370 4.51 -7.20 -14.30
CA ALA A 370 5.54 -8.12 -13.82
C ALA A 370 6.10 -7.64 -12.46
N VAL A 371 6.34 -6.33 -12.32
CA VAL A 371 6.75 -5.71 -11.05
C VAL A 371 5.64 -5.84 -9.99
N ALA A 372 4.36 -5.71 -10.37
CA ALA A 372 3.22 -5.91 -9.46
C ALA A 372 3.22 -7.31 -8.84
N LYS A 373 3.51 -8.33 -9.66
CA LYS A 373 3.58 -9.71 -9.20
C LYS A 373 4.67 -9.91 -8.14
N GLY A 374 5.83 -9.27 -8.31
CA GLY A 374 6.89 -9.29 -7.30
C GLY A 374 6.47 -8.67 -5.96
N LEU A 375 5.59 -7.67 -5.96
CA LEU A 375 5.02 -7.09 -4.73
C LEU A 375 3.97 -8.01 -4.08
N GLU A 376 3.28 -8.84 -4.85
CA GLU A 376 2.34 -9.85 -4.32
C GLU A 376 3.08 -11.05 -3.70
N GLU A 377 4.29 -11.36 -4.19
CA GLU A 377 5.12 -12.48 -3.71
C GLU A 377 5.94 -12.13 -2.45
N GLU A 378 6.29 -10.87 -2.24
CA GLU A 378 7.08 -10.40 -1.09
C GLU A 378 6.19 -9.80 0.01
N VAL A 379 6.40 -10.22 1.27
CA VAL A 379 5.65 -9.71 2.45
C VAL A 379 6.25 -8.45 3.08
N SER A 380 7.48 -8.08 2.66
CA SER A 380 8.24 -6.93 3.12
C SER A 380 9.35 -6.61 2.12
N LEU A 381 9.56 -5.34 1.80
CA LEU A 381 10.72 -4.93 0.98
C LEU A 381 11.99 -4.73 1.81
N LEU A 382 11.88 -4.77 3.14
CA LEU A 382 13.04 -4.72 4.03
C LEU A 382 13.70 -6.09 4.08
N LYS A 383 14.94 -6.19 3.59
CA LYS A 383 15.75 -7.42 3.70
C LYS A 383 16.05 -7.71 5.17
N LYS A 384 15.76 -8.93 5.63
CA LYS A 384 16.20 -9.39 6.95
C LYS A 384 17.72 -9.60 6.92
N LYS A 385 18.46 -8.92 7.81
CA LYS A 385 19.94 -9.03 7.89
C LYS A 385 20.45 -10.46 8.10
N ASN A 386 19.62 -11.37 8.60
CA ASN A 386 19.96 -12.78 8.87
C ASN A 386 19.73 -13.71 7.67
N GLU A 387 19.16 -13.20 6.58
CA GLU A 387 19.11 -13.95 5.32
C GLU A 387 20.39 -13.68 4.54
N THR A 388 21.46 -14.39 4.93
CA THR A 388 22.58 -14.77 4.04
C THR A 388 22.11 -15.70 2.92
N THR A 389 20.91 -15.47 2.39
CA THR A 389 20.45 -16.11 1.19
C THR A 389 20.88 -15.19 0.05
N THR A 390 21.88 -15.62 -0.69
CA THR A 390 21.98 -15.42 -2.14
C THR A 390 20.70 -15.92 -2.82
N GLN A 391 19.54 -15.35 -2.49
CA GLN A 391 18.44 -15.23 -3.41
C GLN A 391 18.71 -13.92 -4.13
N THR A 392 19.56 -14.04 -5.13
CA THR A 392 19.51 -13.18 -6.31
C THR A 392 18.04 -12.99 -6.62
N PHE A 393 17.56 -11.76 -6.45
CA PHE A 393 16.30 -11.32 -7.04
C PHE A 393 16.37 -11.75 -8.51
N GLN A 394 15.67 -12.82 -8.88
CA GLN A 394 15.68 -13.30 -10.26
C GLN A 394 14.85 -12.32 -11.06
N LEU A 395 15.52 -11.24 -11.50
CA LEU A 395 15.05 -10.47 -12.63
C LEU A 395 14.76 -11.46 -13.75
N SER A 396 13.57 -11.37 -14.33
CA SER A 396 13.33 -11.98 -15.63
C SER A 396 14.44 -11.52 -16.57
N ASP A 397 15.03 -12.44 -17.33
CA ASP A 397 16.08 -12.11 -18.28
C ASP A 397 15.64 -10.90 -19.14
N PRO A 398 16.56 -9.95 -19.43
CA PRO A 398 16.24 -8.85 -20.30
C PRO A 398 15.67 -9.39 -21.62
N PRO A 399 14.60 -8.79 -22.17
CA PRO A 399 14.01 -9.25 -23.41
C PRO A 399 15.10 -9.34 -24.49
N ALA A 400 15.06 -10.42 -25.27
CA ALA A 400 16.04 -10.66 -26.32
C ALA A 400 16.15 -9.41 -27.22
N PRO A 401 17.38 -9.01 -27.59
CA PRO A 401 17.58 -7.86 -28.46
C PRO A 401 16.74 -8.07 -29.72
N ARG A 402 15.95 -7.05 -30.08
CA ARG A 402 15.14 -7.08 -31.31
C ARG A 402 16.09 -7.38 -32.47
N SER A 403 15.95 -8.54 -33.08
CA SER A 403 16.60 -8.84 -34.35
C SER A 403 16.00 -7.89 -35.39
N GLU A 404 16.82 -7.03 -35.97
CA GLU A 404 16.45 -6.31 -37.19
C GLU A 404 16.31 -7.34 -38.32
N SER A 405 15.06 -7.71 -38.63
CA SER A 405 14.65 -8.30 -39.91
C SER A 405 13.14 -8.33 -40.05
#